data_AF-A0A4R1C0P0-F1
#
_entry.id   AF-A0A4R1C0P0-F1
#
_cell.length_a   1.000
_cell.length_b   1.000
_cell.length_c   1.000
_cell.angle_alpha   90.00
_cell.angle_beta   90.00
_cell.angle_gamma   90.00
#
_symmetry.space_group_name_H-M   'P 1'
#
loop_
_entity.id
_entity.type
_entity.pdbx_description
1 polymer ?
#
loop_
_entity_poly.entity_id
_entity_poly.type
_entity_poly.pdbx_seq_one_letter_code
_entity_poly.pdbx_strand_id
1 'polypeptide(L)'
;MNAHDPDVHSLLGPYLLHALEPAERAAFEEHLTACASCREEVAELRPAVAALSDRPSPPPAGLREQIISRAAETRSVRRSPRRRLRVAAVAAAVLLAVGGGIVATQRGDDRMTAADVFAAADVRTHDMPTKMGAVRLGMSHELHMVAVDGRALTDPGAGMAYEVWWSANGRATSVAMFQETESVVVPMREGELQITMEPMAGSDAPTSPPLLAMPAASL
;
A
#
# COMPACT_ATOMS: atom_id res chain seq x y z
N MET A 1 -39.33 -22.75 -5.89
CA MET A 1 -38.51 -22.75 -4.67
C MET A 1 -38.24 -21.30 -4.30
N ASN A 2 -38.78 -20.81 -3.20
CA ASN A 2 -38.56 -19.42 -2.76
C ASN A 2 -37.20 -19.34 -2.07
N ALA A 3 -36.24 -18.65 -2.69
CA ALA A 3 -35.00 -18.29 -2.06
C ALA A 3 -35.33 -17.43 -0.83
N HIS A 4 -34.97 -17.92 0.35
CA HIS A 4 -34.93 -17.10 1.55
C HIS A 4 -33.85 -16.06 1.29
N ASP A 5 -34.21 -14.78 1.17
CA ASP A 5 -33.20 -13.71 1.12
C ASP A 5 -32.58 -13.65 2.52
N PRO A 6 -31.36 -14.17 2.73
CA PRO A 6 -30.76 -14.16 4.04
C PRO A 6 -30.51 -12.70 4.42
N ASP A 7 -30.86 -12.33 5.66
CA ASP A 7 -30.44 -11.05 6.22
C ASP A 7 -28.94 -10.88 5.95
N VAL A 8 -28.55 -9.78 5.30
CA VAL A 8 -27.16 -9.55 4.89
C VAL A 8 -26.19 -9.62 6.07
N HIS A 9 -26.64 -9.26 7.28
CA HIS A 9 -25.84 -9.39 8.51
C HIS A 9 -25.55 -10.86 8.88
N SER A 10 -26.47 -11.78 8.56
CA SER A 10 -26.32 -13.21 8.82
C SER A 10 -25.25 -13.88 7.96
N LEU A 11 -24.81 -13.22 6.88
CA LEU A 11 -23.76 -13.72 5.98
C LEU A 11 -22.35 -13.59 6.57
N LEU A 12 -22.19 -12.92 7.71
CA LEU A 12 -20.89 -12.70 8.35
C LEU A 12 -20.13 -13.99 8.66
N GLY A 13 -20.79 -14.98 9.26
CA GLY A 13 -20.17 -16.27 9.58
C GLY A 13 -19.69 -17.03 8.34
N PRO A 14 -20.59 -17.30 7.37
CA PRO A 14 -20.21 -17.90 6.09
C PRO A 14 -19.15 -17.10 5.31
N TYR A 15 -19.17 -15.75 5.39
CA TYR A 15 -18.15 -14.91 4.77
C TYR A 15 -16.75 -15.19 5.35
N LEU A 16 -16.63 -15.21 6.68
CA LEU A 16 -15.39 -15.50 7.39
C LEU A 16 -14.84 -16.91 7.11
N LEU A 17 -15.74 -17.88 6.93
CA LEU A 17 -15.38 -19.27 6.61
C LEU A 17 -15.22 -19.52 5.10
N HIS A 18 -15.26 -18.47 4.28
CA HIS A 18 -15.22 -18.56 2.82
C HIS A 18 -16.28 -19.50 2.20
N ALA A 19 -17.44 -19.60 2.84
CA ALA A 19 -18.53 -20.51 2.49
C ALA A 19 -19.69 -19.84 1.71
N LEU A 20 -19.55 -18.56 1.34
CA LEU A 20 -20.53 -17.86 0.50
C LEU A 20 -20.37 -18.16 -0.99
N GLU A 21 -21.50 -18.26 -1.69
CA GLU A 21 -21.52 -18.26 -3.15
C GLU A 21 -21.04 -16.90 -3.70
N PRO A 22 -20.55 -16.83 -4.96
CA PRO A 22 -19.98 -15.59 -5.50
C PRO A 22 -20.92 -14.37 -5.45
N ALA A 23 -22.22 -14.58 -5.67
CA ALA A 23 -23.21 -13.50 -5.63
C ALA A 23 -23.46 -12.98 -4.20
N GLU A 24 -23.58 -13.88 -3.23
CA GLU A 24 -23.76 -13.53 -1.81
C GLU A 24 -22.53 -12.83 -1.26
N ARG A 25 -21.33 -13.29 -1.65
CA ARG A 25 -20.07 -12.64 -1.29
C ARG A 25 -20.01 -11.21 -1.81
N ALA A 26 -20.36 -10.98 -3.09
CA ALA A 26 -20.37 -9.65 -3.66
C ALA A 26 -21.35 -8.72 -2.93
N ALA A 27 -22.56 -9.21 -2.62
CA ALA A 27 -23.54 -8.46 -1.85
C ALA A 27 -23.06 -8.13 -0.43
N PHE A 28 -22.42 -9.07 0.26
CA PHE A 28 -21.87 -8.84 1.60
C PHE A 28 -20.68 -7.87 1.58
N GLU A 29 -19.79 -7.95 0.58
CA GLU A 29 -18.67 -7.02 0.39
C GLU A 29 -19.16 -5.59 0.12
N GLU A 30 -20.23 -5.43 -0.64
CA GLU A 30 -20.89 -4.13 -0.82
C GLU A 30 -21.43 -3.60 0.51
N HIS A 31 -22.10 -4.43 1.30
CA HIS A 31 -22.59 -4.08 2.65
C HIS A 31 -21.46 -3.65 3.60
N LEU A 32 -20.30 -4.31 3.55
CA LEU A 32 -19.13 -3.93 4.34
C LEU A 32 -18.65 -2.50 4.05
N THR A 33 -18.94 -1.93 2.88
CA THR A 33 -18.60 -0.53 2.60
C THR A 33 -19.45 0.46 3.42
N ALA A 34 -20.69 0.09 3.74
CA ALA A 34 -21.66 0.96 4.41
C ALA A 34 -21.85 0.65 5.91
N CYS A 35 -21.52 -0.55 6.37
CA CYS A 35 -21.81 -1.00 7.74
C CYS A 35 -20.55 -1.11 8.61
N ALA A 36 -20.39 -0.20 9.59
CA ALA A 36 -19.24 -0.20 10.49
C ALA A 36 -19.23 -1.41 11.46
N SER A 37 -20.37 -1.81 12.03
CA SER A 37 -20.43 -2.94 12.96
C SER A 37 -20.02 -4.26 12.29
N CYS A 38 -20.49 -4.53 11.06
CA CYS A 38 -20.05 -5.72 10.34
C CYS A 38 -18.55 -5.71 10.00
N ARG A 39 -17.96 -4.53 9.74
CA ARG A 39 -16.50 -4.44 9.54
C ARG A 39 -15.73 -4.75 10.83
N GLU A 40 -16.18 -4.21 11.96
CA GLU A 40 -15.59 -4.45 13.27
C GLU A 40 -15.67 -5.93 13.65
N GLU A 41 -16.86 -6.54 13.52
CA GLU A 41 -17.06 -7.97 13.81
C GLU A 41 -16.19 -8.88 12.90
N VAL A 42 -16.06 -8.55 11.61
CA VAL A 42 -15.17 -9.28 10.69
C VAL A 42 -13.71 -9.16 11.13
N ALA A 43 -13.28 -7.96 11.53
CA ALA A 43 -11.91 -7.73 12.00
C ALA A 43 -11.61 -8.47 13.31
N GLU A 44 -12.59 -8.54 14.22
CA GLU A 44 -12.46 -9.20 15.53
C GLU A 44 -12.45 -10.74 15.40
N LEU A 45 -13.28 -11.30 14.52
CA LEU A 45 -13.44 -12.76 14.39
C LEU A 45 -12.44 -13.42 13.42
N ARG A 46 -11.84 -12.67 12.49
CA ARG A 46 -10.87 -13.20 11.53
C ARG A 46 -9.66 -13.89 12.18
N PRO A 47 -9.02 -13.33 13.24
CA PRO A 47 -7.94 -14.02 13.94
C PRO A 47 -8.38 -15.34 14.58
N ALA A 48 -9.61 -15.40 15.12
CA ALA A 48 -10.15 -16.61 15.72
C ALA A 48 -10.38 -17.71 14.68
N VAL A 49 -10.88 -17.36 13.49
CA VAL A 49 -11.04 -18.31 12.38
C VAL A 49 -9.68 -18.78 11.84
N ALA A 50 -8.68 -17.89 11.75
CA ALA A 50 -7.33 -18.25 11.34
C ALA A 50 -6.70 -19.26 12.32
N ALA A 51 -6.91 -19.08 13.62
CA ALA A 51 -6.40 -20.01 14.65
C ALA A 51 -6.99 -21.43 14.55
N LEU A 52 -8.16 -21.61 13.91
CA LEU A 52 -8.72 -22.94 13.66
C LEU A 52 -7.97 -23.71 12.55
N SER A 53 -7.11 -23.04 11.78
CA SER A 53 -6.34 -23.61 10.66
C SER A 53 -4.97 -24.16 11.09
N ASP A 54 -4.91 -24.89 12.19
CA ASP A 54 -3.66 -25.30 12.87
C ASP A 54 -2.87 -26.45 12.20
N ARG A 55 -3.28 -26.91 11.01
CA ARG A 55 -2.65 -28.07 10.34
C ARG A 55 -2.36 -27.82 8.87
N PRO A 56 -1.35 -27.00 8.53
CA PRO A 56 -0.86 -26.92 7.17
C PRO A 56 -0.25 -28.26 6.75
N SER A 57 -0.71 -28.81 5.63
CA SER A 57 -0.03 -29.93 4.97
C SER A 57 1.17 -29.40 4.18
N PRO A 58 2.29 -30.13 4.11
CA PRO A 58 3.41 -29.76 3.26
C PRO A 58 2.95 -29.57 1.80
N PRO A 59 3.34 -28.46 1.13
CA PRO A 59 3.01 -28.28 -0.27
C PRO A 59 3.71 -29.35 -1.13
N PRO A 60 3.11 -29.75 -2.27
CA PRO A 60 3.77 -30.64 -3.23
C PRO A 60 5.15 -30.13 -3.66
N ALA A 61 6.10 -31.05 -3.82
CA ALA A 61 7.45 -30.71 -4.28
C ALA A 61 7.41 -29.98 -5.63
N GLY A 62 8.18 -28.90 -5.76
CA GLY A 62 8.24 -28.10 -6.99
C GLY A 62 7.09 -27.09 -7.18
N LEU A 63 6.10 -27.03 -6.27
CA LEU A 63 5.02 -26.04 -6.37
C LEU A 63 5.54 -24.60 -6.31
N ARG A 64 6.53 -24.36 -5.44
CA ARG A 64 7.18 -23.05 -5.30
C ARG A 64 7.86 -22.62 -6.61
N GLU A 65 8.65 -23.51 -7.19
CA GLU A 65 9.37 -23.28 -8.45
C GLU A 65 8.39 -23.04 -9.61
N GLN A 66 7.27 -23.78 -9.66
CA GLN A 66 6.22 -23.59 -10.66
C GLN A 66 5.48 -22.24 -10.52
N ILE A 67 5.25 -21.78 -9.29
CA ILE A 67 4.64 -20.46 -9.05
C ILE A 67 5.61 -19.36 -9.50
N ILE A 68 6.89 -19.47 -9.13
CA ILE A 68 7.93 -18.50 -9.50
C ILE A 68 8.11 -18.45 -11.03
N SER A 69 8.13 -19.60 -11.71
CA SER A 69 8.27 -19.64 -13.17
C SER A 69 7.08 -19.02 -13.89
N ARG A 70 5.83 -19.35 -13.48
CA ARG A 70 4.62 -18.75 -14.06
C ARG A 70 4.50 -17.25 -13.78
N ALA A 71 4.91 -16.79 -12.61
CA ALA A 71 4.96 -15.37 -12.28
C ALA A 71 5.97 -14.62 -13.17
N ALA A 72 7.10 -15.25 -13.50
CA ALA A 72 8.11 -14.69 -14.41
C ALA A 72 7.59 -14.61 -15.86
N GLU A 73 6.86 -15.62 -16.35
CA GLU A 73 6.27 -15.65 -17.69
C GLU A 73 5.18 -14.59 -17.89
N THR A 74 4.41 -14.28 -16.85
CA THR A 74 3.31 -13.30 -16.93
C THR A 74 3.82 -11.84 -17.05
N ARG A 75 5.12 -11.59 -16.80
CA ARG A 75 5.70 -10.23 -16.81
C ARG A 75 6.02 -9.68 -18.21
N SER A 76 5.83 -10.45 -19.29
CA SER A 76 6.11 -9.99 -20.66
C SER A 76 4.87 -9.57 -21.46
N VAL A 77 4.00 -8.72 -20.90
CA VAL A 77 3.13 -7.90 -21.77
C VAL A 77 3.99 -6.76 -22.33
N ARG A 78 4.71 -7.06 -23.40
CA ARG A 78 5.40 -6.06 -24.25
C ARG A 78 4.38 -4.98 -24.62
N ARG A 79 4.44 -3.82 -23.96
CA ARG A 79 3.73 -2.61 -24.40
C ARG A 79 4.30 -2.19 -25.75
N SER A 80 3.60 -2.55 -26.82
CA SER A 80 3.92 -2.16 -28.19
C SER A 80 3.98 -0.63 -28.31
N PRO A 81 5.08 -0.05 -28.83
CA PRO A 81 5.24 1.40 -28.97
C PRO A 81 4.40 1.99 -30.12
N ARG A 82 3.71 1.16 -30.91
CA ARG A 82 3.01 1.58 -32.14
C ARG A 82 1.65 2.24 -31.89
N ARG A 83 1.14 2.26 -30.65
CA ARG A 83 -0.18 2.85 -30.32
C ARG A 83 -0.12 4.36 -30.04
N ARG A 84 1.08 4.97 -29.99
CA ARG A 84 1.28 6.40 -29.68
C ARG A 84 1.10 7.36 -30.87
N LEU A 85 0.88 6.86 -32.09
CA LEU A 85 0.84 7.68 -33.31
C LEU A 85 -0.57 7.89 -33.91
N ARG A 86 -1.65 7.52 -33.22
CA ARG A 86 -3.03 7.62 -33.76
C ARG A 86 -4.07 8.31 -32.86
N VAL A 87 -3.67 9.12 -31.88
CA VAL A 87 -4.64 9.87 -31.04
C VAL A 87 -4.31 11.37 -30.97
N ALA A 88 -3.66 11.90 -32.00
CA ALA A 88 -3.58 13.34 -32.22
C ALA A 88 -4.70 13.75 -33.17
N ALA A 89 -5.94 13.81 -32.68
CA ALA A 89 -7.01 14.68 -33.17
C ALA A 89 -8.32 14.38 -32.42
N VAL A 90 -9.01 15.46 -32.06
CA VAL A 90 -10.41 15.55 -31.61
C VAL A 90 -10.63 15.66 -30.08
N ALA A 91 -10.75 16.93 -29.68
CA ALA A 91 -11.70 17.50 -28.74
C ALA A 91 -11.41 17.42 -27.23
N ALA A 92 -11.11 18.60 -26.70
CA ALA A 92 -11.33 19.02 -25.34
C ALA A 92 -12.77 18.71 -24.87
N ALA A 93 -12.90 17.70 -24.03
CA ALA A 93 -13.87 17.59 -22.94
C ALA A 93 -13.56 16.29 -22.19
N VAL A 94 -13.20 16.41 -20.91
CA VAL A 94 -12.97 15.29 -19.96
C VAL A 94 -11.70 14.46 -20.21
N LEU A 95 -10.54 15.00 -19.82
CA LEU A 95 -9.37 14.16 -19.48
C LEU A 95 -9.37 13.86 -17.99
N LEU A 96 -10.28 12.98 -17.60
CA LEU A 96 -10.07 12.11 -16.45
C LEU A 96 -8.88 11.16 -16.76
N ALA A 97 -8.07 10.91 -15.74
CA ALA A 97 -7.25 9.71 -15.56
C ALA A 97 -5.97 9.56 -16.41
N VAL A 98 -4.99 10.47 -16.30
CA VAL A 98 -3.57 10.12 -16.52
C VAL A 98 -2.66 10.93 -15.59
N GLY A 99 -2.38 10.35 -14.43
CA GLY A 99 -1.31 10.74 -13.51
C GLY A 99 -0.95 9.53 -12.66
N GLY A 100 -0.80 8.39 -13.34
CA GLY A 100 -0.65 7.07 -12.73
C GLY A 100 0.66 6.98 -11.98
N GLY A 101 0.64 7.34 -10.70
CA GLY A 101 1.47 6.69 -9.71
C GLY A 101 1.28 5.18 -9.90
N ILE A 102 2.39 4.45 -10.01
CA ILE A 102 2.35 2.99 -9.97
C ILE A 102 1.95 2.63 -8.54
N VAL A 103 0.65 2.69 -8.23
CA VAL A 103 0.10 1.91 -7.13
C VAL A 103 0.15 0.50 -7.64
N ALA A 104 1.17 -0.23 -7.19
CA ALA A 104 1.19 -1.68 -7.35
C ALA A 104 -0.08 -2.21 -6.68
N THR A 105 -1.08 -2.55 -7.49
CA THR A 105 -2.30 -3.21 -7.03
C THR A 105 -1.96 -4.66 -6.70
N GLN A 106 -1.24 -4.86 -5.61
CA GLN A 106 -1.07 -6.17 -5.01
C GLN A 106 -2.35 -6.46 -4.22
N ARG A 107 -3.19 -7.32 -4.80
CA ARG A 107 -4.27 -8.02 -4.10
C ARG A 107 -3.63 -9.09 -3.21
N GLY A 108 -4.03 -9.12 -1.94
CA GLY A 108 -3.67 -10.12 -0.94
C GLY A 108 -3.40 -9.45 0.41
N ASP A 109 -3.96 -9.98 1.49
CA ASP A 109 -3.94 -9.49 2.88
C ASP A 109 -2.54 -9.34 3.54
N ASP A 110 -1.45 -9.32 2.77
CA ASP A 110 -0.05 -9.17 3.24
C ASP A 110 0.52 -7.76 2.93
N ARG A 111 -0.29 -6.69 3.01
CA ARG A 111 0.27 -5.33 2.94
C ARG A 111 0.92 -5.00 4.28
N MET A 112 2.25 -5.13 4.32
CA MET A 112 3.10 -4.61 5.39
C MET A 112 2.64 -3.19 5.78
N THR A 113 2.24 -3.02 7.02
CA THR A 113 1.82 -1.74 7.59
C THR A 113 2.97 -1.07 8.32
N ALA A 114 2.84 0.23 8.59
CA ALA A 114 3.83 0.94 9.40
C ALA A 114 3.93 0.31 10.80
N ALA A 115 2.81 -0.13 11.36
CA ALA A 115 2.75 -0.80 12.65
C ALA A 115 3.54 -2.12 12.64
N ASP A 116 3.47 -2.90 11.56
CA ASP A 116 4.24 -4.15 11.44
C ASP A 116 5.75 -3.89 11.44
N VAL A 117 6.22 -2.86 10.73
CA VAL A 117 7.63 -2.46 10.74
C VAL A 117 8.05 -1.93 12.11
N PHE A 118 7.22 -1.12 12.76
CA PHE A 118 7.48 -0.63 14.13
C PHE A 118 7.44 -1.73 15.20
N ALA A 119 6.80 -2.86 14.92
CA ALA A 119 6.75 -4.02 15.81
C ALA A 119 7.88 -5.03 15.54
N ALA A 120 8.66 -4.85 14.47
CA ALA A 120 9.76 -5.75 14.12
C ALA A 120 10.83 -5.79 15.21
N ALA A 121 11.37 -6.98 15.49
CA ALA A 121 12.33 -7.18 16.57
C ALA A 121 13.65 -6.41 16.36
N ASP A 122 14.02 -6.19 15.10
CA ASP A 122 15.21 -5.46 14.69
C ASP A 122 14.97 -3.97 14.44
N VAL A 123 13.77 -3.45 14.73
CA VAL A 123 13.42 -2.08 14.36
C VAL A 123 14.31 -1.05 15.04
N ARG A 124 14.84 -0.13 14.23
CA ARG A 124 15.48 1.10 14.68
C ARG A 124 14.52 2.25 14.48
N THR A 125 14.19 2.94 15.57
CA THR A 125 13.25 4.06 15.55
C THR A 125 13.97 5.39 15.74
N HIS A 126 13.66 6.37 14.90
CA HIS A 126 14.18 7.72 14.95
C HIS A 126 13.04 8.73 14.97
N ASP A 127 12.95 9.50 16.07
CA ASP A 127 12.04 10.63 16.18
C ASP A 127 12.78 11.90 15.76
N MET A 128 12.37 12.47 14.62
CA MET A 128 13.10 13.54 13.96
C MET A 128 12.26 14.83 13.97
N PRO A 129 12.68 15.86 14.72
CA PRO A 129 12.02 17.15 14.68
C PRO A 129 12.28 17.84 13.33
N THR A 130 11.26 18.53 12.83
CA THR A 130 11.31 19.30 11.59
C THR A 130 10.68 20.67 11.82
N LYS A 131 10.80 21.58 10.84
CA LYS A 131 10.06 22.86 10.86
C LYS A 131 8.54 22.69 10.77
N MET A 132 8.04 21.50 10.42
CA MET A 132 6.62 21.18 10.24
C MET A 132 6.09 20.22 11.32
N GLY A 133 6.75 20.11 12.47
CA GLY A 133 6.38 19.15 13.52
C GLY A 133 7.44 18.05 13.65
N ALA A 134 7.04 16.79 13.80
CA ALA A 134 7.98 15.68 13.91
C ALA A 134 7.61 14.52 12.97
N VAL A 135 8.63 13.83 12.48
CA VAL A 135 8.49 12.56 11.74
C VAL A 135 9.08 11.45 12.58
N ARG A 136 8.33 10.36 12.74
CA ARG A 136 8.88 9.12 13.30
C ARG A 136 9.22 8.15 12.17
N LEU A 137 10.44 7.65 12.17
CA LEU A 137 10.93 6.68 11.20
C LEU A 137 11.21 5.36 11.91
N GLY A 138 10.72 4.25 11.38
CA GLY A 138 11.01 2.89 11.85
C GLY A 138 11.66 2.10 10.73
N MET A 139 12.79 1.46 10.99
CA MET A 139 13.56 0.77 9.96
C MET A 139 13.85 -0.65 10.41
N SER A 140 13.51 -1.62 9.57
CA SER A 140 13.83 -3.02 9.79
C SER A 140 14.67 -3.51 8.60
N HIS A 141 15.88 -3.95 8.90
CA HIS A 141 16.80 -4.53 7.92
C HIS A 141 16.34 -5.93 7.54
N GLU A 142 15.74 -6.68 8.46
CA GLU A 142 15.18 -8.02 8.20
C GLU A 142 13.95 -7.95 7.28
N LEU A 143 13.07 -6.96 7.48
CA LEU A 143 11.92 -6.74 6.61
C LEU A 143 12.30 -6.00 5.31
N HIS A 144 13.49 -5.39 5.25
CA HIS A 144 13.92 -4.48 4.19
C HIS A 144 12.95 -3.31 3.95
N MET A 145 12.36 -2.79 5.04
CA MET A 145 11.30 -1.78 5.00
C MET A 145 11.61 -0.61 5.93
N VAL A 146 11.13 0.57 5.51
CA VAL A 146 11.10 1.80 6.31
C VAL A 146 9.66 2.24 6.46
N ALA A 147 9.18 2.34 7.70
CA ALA A 147 7.95 3.02 8.06
C ALA A 147 8.23 4.50 8.29
N VAL A 148 7.40 5.34 7.71
CA VAL A 148 7.37 6.79 7.90
C VAL A 148 6.03 7.14 8.52
N ASP A 149 6.05 7.63 9.76
CA ASP A 149 4.87 8.10 10.46
C ASP A 149 4.87 9.63 10.54
N GLY A 150 3.92 10.22 9.81
CA GLY A 150 3.71 11.66 9.69
C GLY A 150 2.65 12.22 10.61
N ARG A 151 2.09 11.43 11.55
CA ARG A 151 0.98 11.88 12.41
C ARG A 151 1.27 13.09 13.29
N ALA A 152 2.55 13.39 13.51
CA ALA A 152 3.01 14.56 14.25
C ALA A 152 3.46 15.72 13.33
N LEU A 153 3.22 15.63 12.02
CA LEU A 153 3.39 16.73 11.08
C LEU A 153 2.14 17.62 11.04
N THR A 154 2.34 18.89 10.74
CA THR A 154 1.28 19.86 10.45
C THR A 154 0.68 19.61 9.06
N ASP A 155 -0.55 20.05 8.82
CA ASP A 155 -1.16 20.08 7.48
C ASP A 155 -0.26 20.86 6.49
N PRO A 156 0.12 20.26 5.34
CA PRO A 156 0.96 20.90 4.31
C PRO A 156 0.22 21.98 3.50
N GLY A 157 -1.10 22.08 3.62
CA GLY A 157 -1.96 23.04 2.93
C GLY A 157 -2.61 22.49 1.67
N ALA A 158 -3.62 23.22 1.18
CA ALA A 158 -4.44 22.78 0.04
C ALA A 158 -3.60 22.48 -1.22
N GLY A 159 -3.71 21.24 -1.72
CA GLY A 159 -3.01 20.79 -2.93
C GLY A 159 -1.55 20.39 -2.71
N MET A 160 -1.09 20.34 -1.46
CA MET A 160 0.25 19.91 -1.07
C MET A 160 0.20 18.59 -0.29
N ALA A 161 1.29 17.84 -0.32
CA ALA A 161 1.49 16.62 0.45
C ALA A 161 2.95 16.48 0.86
N TYR A 162 3.23 15.52 1.74
CA TYR A 162 4.59 15.10 2.02
C TYR A 162 4.99 13.98 1.05
N GLU A 163 6.20 14.07 0.50
CA GLU A 163 6.72 13.08 -0.43
C GLU A 163 8.04 12.51 0.08
N VAL A 164 8.15 11.19 0.04
CA VAL A 164 9.33 10.42 0.42
C VAL A 164 10.11 10.10 -0.83
N TRP A 165 11.41 10.39 -0.79
CA TRP A 165 12.35 10.18 -1.88
C TRP A 165 13.50 9.31 -1.42
N TRP A 166 14.01 8.51 -2.35
CA TRP A 166 15.35 7.94 -2.26
C TRP A 166 16.27 8.67 -3.22
N SER A 167 17.30 9.34 -2.68
CA SER A 167 18.33 10.04 -3.43
C SER A 167 19.60 9.22 -3.51
N ALA A 168 20.03 8.89 -4.72
CA ALA A 168 21.29 8.20 -4.98
C ALA A 168 21.94 8.78 -6.24
N ASN A 169 23.26 8.96 -6.23
CA ASN A 169 24.03 9.48 -7.36
C ASN A 169 23.48 10.81 -7.91
N GLY A 170 23.03 11.70 -7.03
CA GLY A 170 22.46 13.01 -7.39
C GLY A 170 21.06 12.94 -8.03
N ARG A 171 20.39 11.79 -8.00
CA ARG A 171 19.03 11.61 -8.50
C ARG A 171 18.10 11.14 -7.39
N ALA A 172 17.09 11.96 -7.09
CA ALA A 172 15.97 11.60 -6.23
C ALA A 172 14.91 10.81 -7.00
N THR A 173 14.37 9.77 -6.37
CA THR A 173 13.27 8.96 -6.90
C THR A 173 12.14 8.93 -5.88
N SER A 174 10.96 9.40 -6.26
CA SER A 174 9.75 9.33 -5.43
C SER A 174 9.41 7.87 -5.13
N VAL A 175 9.09 7.57 -3.87
CA VAL A 175 8.70 6.23 -3.43
C VAL A 175 7.38 6.19 -2.67
N ALA A 176 6.96 7.29 -2.07
CA ALA A 176 5.63 7.41 -1.47
C ALA A 176 5.24 8.88 -1.32
N MET A 177 3.94 9.13 -1.31
CA MET A 177 3.34 10.40 -0.94
C MET A 177 2.32 10.15 0.17
N PHE A 178 2.22 11.05 1.13
CA PHE A 178 1.35 10.91 2.30
C PHE A 178 0.90 12.28 2.83
N GLN A 179 -0.23 12.30 3.53
CA GLN A 179 -0.74 13.49 4.23
C GLN A 179 -0.37 13.46 5.71
N GLU A 180 -0.60 14.57 6.40
CA GLU A 180 -0.65 14.59 7.86
C GLU A 180 -1.69 13.57 8.33
N THR A 181 -1.45 12.92 9.47
CA THR A 181 -2.20 11.75 10.00
C THR A 181 -1.95 10.39 9.35
N GLU A 182 -1.30 10.35 8.19
CA GLU A 182 -0.98 9.09 7.51
C GLU A 182 0.40 8.55 7.90
N SER A 183 0.56 7.24 7.70
CA SER A 183 1.86 6.58 7.75
C SER A 183 2.03 5.74 6.49
N VAL A 184 3.24 5.72 5.95
CA VAL A 184 3.57 4.95 4.75
C VAL A 184 4.71 3.98 5.02
N VAL A 185 4.75 2.90 4.26
CA VAL A 185 5.87 1.95 4.29
C VAL A 185 6.51 1.94 2.92
N VAL A 186 7.83 2.11 2.89
CA VAL A 186 8.62 2.12 1.66
C VAL A 186 9.73 1.07 1.76
N PRO A 187 10.07 0.39 0.65
CA PRO A 187 11.24 -0.47 0.62
C PRO A 187 12.51 0.33 0.91
N MET A 188 13.39 -0.24 1.72
CA MET A 188 14.71 0.33 1.95
C MET A 188 15.55 0.27 0.67
N ARG A 189 16.32 1.33 0.39
CA ARG A 189 17.24 1.41 -0.76
C ARG A 189 18.58 1.98 -0.32
N GLU A 190 19.58 1.83 -1.17
CA GLU A 190 20.84 2.55 -1.01
C GLU A 190 20.64 4.06 -1.28
N GLY A 191 21.48 4.88 -0.65
CA GLY A 191 21.46 6.33 -0.80
C GLY A 191 20.92 7.05 0.43
N GLU A 192 20.16 8.11 0.23
CA GLU A 192 19.61 8.96 1.27
C GLU A 192 18.08 9.02 1.17
N LEU A 193 17.40 8.78 2.29
CA LEU A 193 15.97 9.00 2.40
C LEU A 193 15.71 10.47 2.68
N GLN A 194 14.85 11.10 1.88
CA GLN A 194 14.48 12.50 2.02
C GLN A 194 12.97 12.63 2.11
N ILE A 195 12.50 13.58 2.91
CA ILE A 195 11.08 13.94 2.99
C ILE A 195 10.96 15.42 2.66
N THR A 196 10.16 15.74 1.65
CA THR A 196 9.90 17.10 1.19
C THR A 196 8.40 17.38 1.17
N MET A 197 8.04 18.65 1.00
CA MET A 197 6.65 19.07 0.82
C MET A 197 6.43 19.41 -0.65
N GLU A 198 5.52 18.71 -1.31
CA GLU A 198 5.40 18.68 -2.76
C GLU A 198 3.93 18.84 -3.19
N PRO A 199 3.66 19.30 -4.41
CA PRO A 199 2.31 19.31 -4.95
C PRO A 199 1.72 17.90 -4.97
N MET A 200 0.44 17.74 -4.60
CA MET A 200 -0.26 16.44 -4.66
C MET A 200 -0.36 15.85 -6.06
N ALA A 201 -0.14 16.67 -7.10
CA ALA A 201 -0.05 16.21 -8.48
C ALA A 201 1.21 15.34 -8.73
N GLY A 202 2.15 15.33 -7.78
CA GLY A 202 3.46 14.69 -7.88
C GLY A 202 4.51 15.58 -8.52
N SER A 203 5.77 15.29 -8.22
CA SER A 203 6.94 15.97 -8.77
C SER A 203 7.89 14.98 -9.46
N ASP A 204 8.60 15.41 -10.51
CA ASP A 204 9.65 14.60 -11.15
C ASP A 204 10.95 14.55 -10.33
N ALA A 205 11.15 15.55 -9.46
CA ALA A 205 12.24 15.71 -8.52
C ALA A 205 11.78 16.63 -7.38
N PRO A 206 12.43 16.61 -6.20
CA PRO A 206 12.11 17.50 -5.09
C PRO A 206 12.05 18.97 -5.54
N THR A 207 10.92 19.63 -5.31
CA THR A 207 10.72 21.05 -5.64
C THR A 207 10.92 21.95 -4.43
N SER A 208 10.87 21.39 -3.22
CA SER A 208 11.15 22.11 -1.97
C SER A 208 12.40 21.58 -1.25
N PRO A 209 13.04 22.39 -0.38
CA PRO A 209 14.12 21.91 0.47
C PRO A 209 13.63 20.77 1.39
N PRO A 210 14.44 19.72 1.61
CA PRO A 210 14.04 18.61 2.45
C PRO A 210 13.76 19.08 3.88
N LEU A 211 12.64 18.60 4.42
CA LEU A 211 12.29 18.71 5.84
C LEU A 211 13.18 17.79 6.69
N LEU A 212 13.56 16.67 6.08
CA LEU A 212 14.39 15.63 6.65
C LEU A 212 15.22 15.00 5.52
N ALA A 213 16.48 14.71 5.81
CA ALA A 213 17.37 13.93 4.97
C ALA A 213 18.21 13.02 5.87
N MET A 214 18.26 11.72 5.56
CA MET A 214 19.00 10.75 6.37
C MET A 214 19.59 9.65 5.48
N PRO A 215 20.92 9.42 5.54
CA PRO A 215 21.57 8.41 4.72
C PRO A 215 21.17 7.01 5.20
N ALA A 216 20.98 6.08 4.26
CA ALA A 216 20.65 4.68 4.51
C ALA A 216 21.62 3.99 5.49
N ALA A 217 22.88 4.41 5.50
CA ALA A 217 23.89 3.86 6.40
C ALA A 217 23.73 4.32 7.86
N SER A 218 22.98 5.41 8.09
CA SER A 218 22.57 5.87 9.42
C SER A 218 21.20 5.33 9.83
N LEU A 219 20.58 4.49 8.98
CA LEU A 219 19.29 3.81 9.21
C LEU A 219 19.49 2.41 9.81
#